data_AF-A0A7J6RK18-F1
#
_entry.id   AF-A0A7J6RK18-F1
#
_cell.length_a   1.000
_cell.length_b   1.000
_cell.length_c   1.000
_cell.angle_alpha   90.00
_cell.angle_beta   90.00
_cell.angle_gamma   90.00
#
_symmetry.space_group_name_H-M   'P 1'
#
loop_
_entity.id
_entity.type
_entity.pdbx_description
1 polymer ?
#
loop_
_entity_poly.entity_id
_entity_poly.type
_entity_poly.pdbx_seq_one_letter_code
_entity_poly.pdbx_strand_id
1 'polypeptide(L)'
;MFWKHLSLITAYYMHIGYIVMLTLSISLSIMIYFLPNDREVVAYCVEIGGLVIVCVAVAFGCFFTRLFHKDPVVFLDKCCISQTDTGLKYIGIHHISSFLSRSDGLVILWSTDYFSRLWCVFELAGFLRTHEPGRVTFISNMQTKFCMLVAICEVAILVTMMSIDLSMVANRIESFTPLILYLALEAAVTVIISTIVCFIFIPAKANLQAQITNFTVASAQCTLQEDRAFIRESITKWYGSEAQFEENLRAHWDEIASTQMPIWTLSKRGVYIVVAPFLAYGIPGLAFSLSADGLHPVPQWWIPLRDMLILTIMLGCRTPLIANVAYKLYAINTSRSRLSRLVLYTVIVAFGLAYDATLVVGGGAALFSNTTRDQIKIPEPYGWVFVIPVVFVLVYLYITYTRHTNLSIDVAAATAVAPPELSLSQQDTPTTSSSV
;
A
#
# COMPACT_ATOMS: atom_id res chain seq x y z
N MET A 1 7.21 22.52 -0.72
CA MET A 1 5.87 22.87 -1.22
C MET A 1 5.19 21.69 -1.90
N PHE A 2 5.85 21.00 -2.85
CA PHE A 2 5.33 19.82 -3.55
C PHE A 2 4.63 18.78 -2.64
N TRP A 3 5.32 18.28 -1.61
CA TRP A 3 4.76 17.27 -0.70
C TRP A 3 3.48 17.71 0.02
N LYS A 4 3.38 18.99 0.40
CA LYS A 4 2.16 19.53 1.04
C LYS A 4 0.96 19.49 0.09
N HIS A 5 1.18 19.86 -1.17
CA HIS A 5 0.16 19.78 -2.20
C HIS A 5 -0.25 18.33 -2.47
N LEU A 6 0.73 17.43 -2.58
CA LEU A 6 0.48 16.00 -2.77
C LEU A 6 -0.30 15.41 -1.58
N SER A 7 0.00 15.82 -0.34
CA SER A 7 -0.73 15.39 0.85
C SER A 7 -2.20 15.80 0.81
N LEU A 8 -2.50 17.04 0.39
CA LEU A 8 -3.88 17.49 0.21
C LEU A 8 -4.60 16.68 -0.88
N ILE A 9 -3.96 16.49 -2.03
CA ILE A 9 -4.51 15.68 -3.12
C ILE A 9 -4.81 14.26 -2.61
N THR A 10 -3.86 13.69 -1.85
CA THR A 10 -3.97 12.33 -1.36
C THR A 10 -5.08 12.20 -0.33
N ALA A 11 -5.18 13.13 0.62
CA ALA A 11 -6.22 13.12 1.65
C ALA A 11 -7.63 13.26 1.08
N TYR A 12 -7.84 14.13 0.09
CA TYR A 12 -9.17 14.46 -0.41
C TYR A 12 -9.60 13.62 -1.61
N TYR A 13 -8.68 13.29 -2.53
CA TYR A 13 -9.03 12.76 -3.84
C TYR A 13 -8.68 11.29 -4.03
N MET A 14 -7.62 10.77 -3.38
CA MET A 14 -7.21 9.38 -3.60
C MET A 14 -8.27 8.36 -3.17
N HIS A 15 -9.01 8.60 -2.08
CA HIS A 15 -10.07 7.68 -1.65
C HIS A 15 -11.18 7.54 -2.71
N ILE A 16 -11.59 8.64 -3.33
CA ILE A 16 -12.63 8.62 -4.39
C ILE A 16 -12.07 7.97 -5.65
N GLY A 17 -10.85 8.33 -6.06
CA GLY A 17 -10.17 7.69 -7.18
C GLY A 17 -10.04 6.17 -6.99
N TYR A 18 -9.72 5.75 -5.77
CA TYR A 18 -9.63 4.35 -5.38
C TYR A 18 -10.99 3.63 -5.48
N ILE A 19 -12.08 4.23 -4.96
CA ILE A 19 -13.43 3.66 -5.08
C ILE A 19 -13.83 3.49 -6.55
N VAL A 20 -13.64 4.51 -7.38
CA VAL A 20 -13.99 4.46 -8.81
C VAL A 20 -13.19 3.36 -9.50
N MET A 21 -11.89 3.29 -9.23
CA MET A 21 -11.00 2.28 -9.79
C MET A 21 -11.40 0.86 -9.37
N LEU A 22 -11.71 0.65 -8.08
CA LEU A 22 -12.16 -0.64 -7.57
C LEU A 22 -13.49 -1.05 -8.22
N THR A 23 -14.43 -0.12 -8.35
CA THR A 23 -15.75 -0.36 -8.98
C THR A 23 -15.60 -0.75 -10.45
N LEU A 24 -14.75 -0.04 -11.20
CA LEU A 24 -14.49 -0.34 -12.61
C LEU A 24 -13.75 -1.67 -12.78
N SER A 25 -12.73 -1.92 -11.96
CA SER A 25 -11.96 -3.17 -11.99
C SER A 25 -12.82 -4.40 -11.68
N ILE A 26 -13.70 -4.30 -10.68
CA ILE A 26 -14.66 -5.36 -10.33
C ILE A 26 -15.63 -5.60 -11.49
N SER A 27 -16.24 -4.53 -12.03
CA SER A 27 -17.21 -4.64 -13.11
C SER A 27 -16.58 -5.29 -14.36
N LEU A 28 -15.36 -4.89 -14.69
CA LEU A 28 -14.59 -5.45 -15.80
C LEU A 28 -14.26 -6.92 -15.54
N SER A 29 -13.78 -7.26 -14.34
CA SER A 29 -13.49 -8.65 -13.94
C SER A 29 -14.72 -9.56 -14.03
N ILE A 30 -15.89 -9.08 -13.60
CA ILE A 30 -17.17 -9.81 -13.68
C ILE A 30 -17.55 -10.05 -15.14
N MET A 31 -17.52 -9.01 -15.98
CA MET A 31 -17.84 -9.13 -17.42
C MET A 31 -16.98 -10.19 -18.10
N ILE A 32 -15.72 -10.28 -17.68
CA ILE A 32 -14.68 -11.12 -18.24
C ILE A 32 -14.80 -12.58 -17.81
N TYR A 33 -15.21 -12.84 -16.57
CA TYR A 33 -15.46 -14.18 -16.08
C TYR A 33 -16.44 -14.98 -16.97
N PHE A 34 -17.40 -14.28 -17.59
CA PHE A 34 -18.39 -14.89 -18.47
C PHE A 34 -17.91 -15.11 -19.92
N LEU A 35 -16.66 -14.76 -20.27
CA LEU A 35 -16.10 -15.00 -21.61
C LEU A 35 -15.43 -16.39 -21.69
N PRO A 36 -15.91 -17.30 -22.57
CA PRO A 36 -15.54 -18.72 -22.52
C PRO A 36 -14.17 -19.08 -23.09
N ASN A 37 -13.60 -18.32 -24.04
CA ASN A 37 -12.43 -18.78 -24.82
C ASN A 37 -11.11 -18.00 -24.65
N ASP A 38 -11.07 -16.84 -23.97
CA ASP A 38 -9.87 -15.98 -23.94
C ASP A 38 -9.45 -15.54 -22.53
N ARG A 39 -9.71 -16.38 -21.51
CA ARG A 39 -9.55 -16.00 -20.10
C ARG A 39 -8.17 -15.42 -19.75
N GLU A 40 -7.09 -15.92 -20.36
CA GLU A 40 -5.73 -15.43 -20.11
C GLU A 40 -5.51 -14.03 -20.68
N VAL A 41 -5.74 -13.84 -21.99
CA VAL A 41 -5.61 -12.53 -22.66
C VAL A 41 -6.45 -11.49 -21.96
N VAL A 42 -7.66 -11.89 -21.58
CA VAL A 42 -8.62 -11.00 -20.96
C VAL A 42 -8.19 -10.66 -19.52
N ALA A 43 -7.62 -11.59 -18.75
CA ALA A 43 -7.02 -11.29 -17.45
C ALA A 43 -5.90 -10.24 -17.56
N TYR A 44 -5.01 -10.34 -18.55
CA TYR A 44 -4.01 -9.29 -18.81
C TYR A 44 -4.65 -7.93 -19.11
N CYS A 45 -5.71 -7.90 -19.92
CA CYS A 45 -6.43 -6.67 -20.20
C CYS A 45 -7.04 -6.04 -18.94
N VAL A 46 -7.53 -6.84 -17.99
CA VAL A 46 -7.98 -6.34 -16.68
C VAL A 46 -6.83 -5.73 -15.90
N GLU A 47 -5.70 -6.42 -15.81
CA GLU A 47 -4.58 -5.95 -15.02
C GLU A 47 -3.99 -4.65 -15.59
N ILE A 48 -3.80 -4.58 -16.92
CA ILE A 48 -3.34 -3.36 -17.61
C ILE A 48 -4.39 -2.26 -17.50
N GLY A 49 -5.66 -2.58 -17.74
CA GLY A 49 -6.76 -1.63 -17.61
C GLY A 49 -6.87 -1.07 -16.20
N GLY A 50 -6.75 -1.92 -15.18
CA GLY A 50 -6.70 -1.54 -13.78
C GLY A 50 -5.54 -0.60 -13.47
N LEU A 51 -4.33 -0.93 -13.94
CA LEU A 51 -3.15 -0.06 -13.78
C LEU A 51 -3.34 1.31 -14.45
N VAL A 52 -3.85 1.33 -15.69
CA VAL A 52 -4.15 2.58 -16.40
C VAL A 52 -5.19 3.40 -15.65
N ILE A 53 -6.26 2.78 -15.15
CA ILE A 53 -7.29 3.45 -14.36
C ILE A 53 -6.70 4.00 -13.06
N VAL A 54 -5.82 3.28 -12.36
CA VAL A 54 -5.10 3.80 -11.17
C VAL A 54 -4.28 5.03 -11.55
N CYS A 55 -3.47 4.94 -12.60
CA CYS A 55 -2.63 6.05 -13.06
C CYS A 55 -3.48 7.28 -13.44
N VAL A 56 -4.59 7.08 -14.15
CA VAL A 56 -5.54 8.14 -14.52
C VAL A 56 -6.24 8.70 -13.28
N ALA A 57 -6.65 7.87 -12.32
CA ALA A 57 -7.28 8.30 -11.09
C ALA A 57 -6.31 9.11 -10.20
N VAL A 58 -5.03 8.76 -10.16
CA VAL A 58 -4.02 9.55 -9.44
C VAL A 58 -3.74 10.87 -10.16
N ALA A 59 -3.61 10.85 -11.49
CA ALA A 59 -3.29 12.03 -12.28
C ALA A 59 -4.48 13.02 -12.40
N PHE A 60 -5.70 12.51 -12.48
CA PHE A 60 -6.92 13.26 -12.79
C PHE A 60 -8.02 13.13 -11.72
N GLY A 61 -7.79 12.48 -10.58
CA GLY A 61 -8.81 12.28 -9.54
C GLY A 61 -9.38 13.59 -8.99
N CYS A 62 -8.57 14.66 -8.98
CA CYS A 62 -9.02 16.01 -8.64
C CYS A 62 -10.04 16.56 -9.66
N PHE A 63 -9.95 16.16 -10.94
CA PHE A 63 -10.91 16.55 -11.97
C PHE A 63 -12.24 15.82 -11.78
N PHE A 64 -12.21 14.51 -11.53
CA PHE A 64 -13.44 13.73 -11.32
C PHE A 64 -14.24 14.19 -10.10
N THR A 65 -13.57 14.52 -9.00
CA THR A 65 -14.23 15.00 -7.80
C THR A 65 -14.91 16.36 -7.98
N ARG A 66 -14.32 17.25 -8.79
CA ARG A 66 -14.96 18.51 -9.21
C ARG A 66 -16.25 18.32 -10.01
N LEU A 67 -16.41 17.19 -10.71
CA LEU A 67 -17.64 16.92 -11.45
C LEU A 67 -18.83 16.59 -10.53
N PHE A 68 -18.56 16.08 -9.32
CA PHE A 68 -19.59 15.54 -8.44
C PHE A 68 -19.74 16.29 -7.10
N HIS A 69 -18.77 17.11 -6.69
CA HIS A 69 -18.82 17.87 -5.44
C HIS A 69 -18.59 19.35 -5.68
N LYS A 70 -19.28 20.20 -4.90
CA LYS A 70 -18.93 21.61 -4.80
C LYS A 70 -17.57 21.73 -4.14
N ASP A 71 -16.66 22.46 -4.78
CA ASP A 71 -15.34 22.70 -4.23
C ASP A 71 -15.44 23.39 -2.86
N PRO A 72 -14.75 22.88 -1.83
CA PRO A 72 -14.67 23.57 -0.56
C PRO A 72 -13.97 24.91 -0.78
N VAL A 73 -14.50 25.97 -0.17
CA VAL A 73 -13.83 27.27 -0.14
C VAL A 73 -12.73 27.20 0.91
N VAL A 74 -11.48 27.23 0.48
CA VAL A 74 -10.31 27.11 1.36
C VAL A 74 -9.61 28.46 1.48
N PHE A 75 -9.33 28.87 2.71
CA PHE A 75 -8.40 29.96 2.98
C PHE A 75 -6.97 29.41 2.99
N LEU A 76 -6.11 29.96 2.15
CA LEU A 76 -4.68 29.67 2.14
C LEU A 76 -3.91 30.98 2.24
N ASP A 77 -3.18 31.14 3.35
CA ASP A 77 -2.39 32.33 3.69
C ASP A 77 -1.65 32.93 2.48
N LYS A 78 -0.90 32.09 1.76
CA LYS A 78 -0.05 32.49 0.64
C LYS A 78 -0.83 33.01 -0.58
N CYS A 79 -2.09 32.61 -0.71
CA CYS A 79 -2.98 33.01 -1.81
C CYS A 79 -3.88 34.18 -1.43
N CYS A 80 -4.28 34.28 -0.15
CA CYS A 80 -5.24 35.26 0.32
C CYS A 80 -4.59 36.52 0.91
N ILE A 81 -3.34 36.44 1.36
CA ILE A 81 -2.57 37.57 1.90
C ILE A 81 -1.62 38.07 0.81
N SER A 82 -1.56 39.39 0.62
CA SER A 82 -0.64 40.00 -0.34
C SER A 82 0.80 39.58 -0.04
N GLN A 83 1.49 39.05 -1.05
CA GLN A 83 2.89 38.64 -0.94
C GLN A 83 3.86 39.76 -1.33
N THR A 84 3.38 40.78 -2.04
CA THR A 84 4.19 41.87 -2.64
C THR A 84 3.99 43.22 -1.95
N ASP A 85 2.78 43.51 -1.48
CA ASP A 85 2.46 44.76 -0.78
C ASP A 85 2.60 44.54 0.74
N THR A 86 3.58 45.21 1.35
CA THR A 86 3.90 45.07 2.77
C THR A 86 2.78 45.56 3.69
N GLY A 87 2.05 46.61 3.31
CA GLY A 87 0.94 47.16 4.09
C GLY A 87 -0.26 46.22 4.07
N LEU A 88 -0.65 45.73 2.90
CA LEU A 88 -1.72 44.74 2.78
C LEU A 88 -1.34 43.39 3.39
N LYS A 89 -0.07 43.00 3.33
CA LYS A 89 0.44 41.81 4.01
C LYS A 89 0.28 41.94 5.51
N TYR A 90 0.70 43.07 6.09
CA TYR A 90 0.55 43.37 7.51
C TYR A 90 -0.92 43.29 7.94
N ILE A 91 -1.81 43.97 7.22
CA ILE A 91 -3.26 43.91 7.48
C ILE A 91 -3.76 42.46 7.40
N GLY A 92 -3.42 41.73 6.34
CA GLY A 92 -3.83 40.34 6.16
C GLY A 92 -3.38 39.42 7.30
N ILE A 93 -2.15 39.57 7.78
CA ILE A 93 -1.59 38.80 8.91
C ILE A 93 -2.37 39.10 10.20
N HIS A 94 -2.65 40.38 10.50
CA HIS A 94 -3.41 40.76 11.70
C HIS A 94 -4.86 40.26 11.69
N HIS A 95 -5.41 39.97 10.51
CA HIS A 95 -6.75 39.44 10.33
C HIS A 95 -6.84 37.90 10.23
N ILE A 96 -5.72 37.15 10.33
CA ILE A 96 -5.73 35.67 10.29
C ILE A 96 -6.69 35.08 11.32
N SER A 97 -6.71 35.62 12.55
CA SER A 97 -7.62 35.17 13.60
C SER A 97 -9.10 35.30 13.22
N SER A 98 -9.46 36.31 12.43
CA SER A 98 -10.82 36.51 11.93
C SER A 98 -11.20 35.44 10.92
N PHE A 99 -10.30 35.07 10.01
CA PHE A 99 -10.51 33.95 9.09
C PHE A 99 -10.68 32.63 9.85
N LEU A 100 -9.80 32.34 10.81
CA LEU A 100 -9.87 31.13 11.63
C LEU A 100 -11.21 31.03 12.39
N SER A 101 -11.71 32.14 12.94
CA SER A 101 -13.00 32.16 13.65
C SER A 101 -14.23 31.91 12.77
N ARG A 102 -14.09 32.09 11.44
CA ARG A 102 -15.17 31.91 10.46
C ARG A 102 -15.03 30.63 9.64
N SER A 103 -13.94 29.88 9.81
CA SER A 103 -13.67 28.65 9.09
C SER A 103 -14.41 27.48 9.72
N ASP A 104 -15.05 26.63 8.92
CA ASP A 104 -15.75 25.45 9.44
C ASP A 104 -14.83 24.38 10.03
N GLY A 105 -13.55 24.36 9.63
CA GLY A 105 -12.53 23.40 10.03
C GLY A 105 -11.11 23.91 9.78
N LEU A 106 -10.13 23.29 10.45
CA LEU A 106 -8.70 23.61 10.28
C LEU A 106 -7.93 22.38 9.81
N VAL A 107 -7.37 22.43 8.60
CA VAL A 107 -6.54 21.36 8.05
C VAL A 107 -5.06 21.66 8.24
N ILE A 108 -4.39 20.88 9.07
CA ILE A 108 -2.96 21.02 9.37
C ILE A 108 -2.15 20.01 8.57
N LEU A 109 -1.36 20.52 7.62
CA LEU A 109 -0.36 19.73 6.91
C LEU A 109 0.88 19.55 7.77
N TRP A 110 0.81 18.55 8.64
CA TRP A 110 1.78 18.32 9.68
C TRP A 110 3.16 17.89 9.14
N SER A 111 4.18 18.44 9.79
CA SER A 111 5.60 18.12 9.61
C SER A 111 6.27 18.12 10.99
N THR A 112 7.44 17.50 11.08
CA THR A 112 8.20 17.37 12.34
C THR A 112 8.64 18.70 12.94
N ASP A 113 8.46 19.82 12.25
CA ASP A 113 8.75 21.18 12.67
C ASP A 113 7.47 22.03 12.81
N TYR A 114 6.29 21.42 12.92
CA TYR A 114 5.03 22.18 13.05
C TYR A 114 4.99 22.97 14.36
N PHE A 115 5.21 22.29 15.50
CA PHE A 115 5.15 22.92 16.82
C PHE A 115 6.38 23.79 17.14
N SER A 116 7.44 23.70 16.34
CA SER A 116 8.57 24.62 16.47
C SER A 116 8.30 25.98 15.82
N ARG A 117 7.21 26.18 15.08
CA ARG A 117 6.88 27.43 14.37
C ARG A 117 5.77 28.18 15.11
N LEU A 118 6.10 29.33 15.67
CA LEU A 118 5.19 30.11 16.54
C LEU A 118 3.90 30.55 15.83
N TRP A 119 3.96 30.90 14.54
CA TRP A 119 2.77 31.22 13.74
C TRP A 119 1.82 30.02 13.58
N CYS A 120 2.34 28.81 13.40
CA CYS A 120 1.50 27.61 13.31
C CYS A 120 0.82 27.28 14.65
N VAL A 121 1.49 27.55 15.76
CA VAL A 121 0.91 27.45 17.11
C VAL A 121 -0.18 28.49 17.30
N PHE A 122 0.06 29.74 16.87
CA PHE A 122 -0.92 30.81 16.92
C PHE A 122 -2.20 30.48 16.13
N GLU A 123 -2.05 29.92 14.94
CA GLU A 123 -3.19 29.49 14.11
C GLU A 123 -4.01 28.41 14.82
N LEU A 124 -3.34 27.41 15.39
CA LEU A 124 -3.99 26.35 16.16
C LEU A 124 -4.70 26.91 17.40
N ALA A 125 -4.03 27.79 18.16
CA ALA A 125 -4.62 28.45 19.34
C ALA A 125 -5.83 29.30 18.97
N GLY A 126 -5.74 30.10 17.91
CA GLY A 126 -6.83 30.95 17.45
C GLY A 126 -8.05 30.14 17.00
N PHE A 127 -7.82 29.00 16.35
CA PHE A 127 -8.88 28.10 15.94
C PHE A 127 -9.54 27.39 17.13
N LEU A 128 -8.74 26.76 18.01
CA LEU A 128 -9.24 26.04 19.20
C LEU A 128 -9.97 26.95 20.20
N ARG A 129 -9.69 28.25 20.19
CA ARG A 129 -10.44 29.22 21.00
C ARG A 129 -11.91 29.30 20.59
N THR A 130 -12.21 29.10 19.32
CA THR A 130 -13.54 29.36 18.73
C THR A 130 -14.25 28.10 18.26
N HIS A 131 -13.55 26.97 18.23
CA HIS A 131 -14.04 25.71 17.69
C HIS A 131 -13.72 24.54 18.61
N GLU A 132 -14.53 23.49 18.50
CA GLU A 132 -14.26 22.21 19.14
C GLU A 132 -12.98 21.57 18.58
N PRO A 133 -12.19 20.86 19.40
CA PRO A 133 -10.95 20.23 18.97
C PRO A 133 -11.15 19.22 17.83
N GLY A 134 -12.30 18.54 17.81
CA GLY A 134 -12.74 17.63 16.74
C GLY A 134 -12.83 18.24 15.33
N ARG A 135 -12.72 19.56 15.18
CA ARG A 135 -12.73 20.26 13.88
C ARG A 135 -11.33 20.53 13.30
N VAL A 136 -10.29 20.19 14.04
CA VAL A 136 -8.91 20.22 13.53
C VAL A 136 -8.65 18.90 12.82
N THR A 137 -8.01 18.89 11.66
CA THR A 137 -7.65 17.69 10.91
C THR A 137 -6.16 17.70 10.61
N PHE A 138 -5.43 16.70 11.11
CA PHE A 138 -4.01 16.56 10.85
C PHE A 138 -3.76 15.63 9.66
N ILE A 139 -2.97 16.11 8.69
CA ILE A 139 -2.53 15.37 7.52
C ILE A 139 -1.00 15.27 7.56
N SER A 140 -0.48 14.06 7.77
CA SER A 140 0.96 13.85 7.87
C SER A 140 1.64 13.89 6.49
N ASN A 141 2.55 14.85 6.30
CA ASN A 141 3.36 14.90 5.08
C ASN A 141 4.30 13.69 4.94
N MET A 142 4.68 13.07 6.05
CA MET A 142 5.50 11.86 6.03
C MET A 142 4.69 10.65 5.58
N GLN A 143 3.43 10.56 5.98
CA GLN A 143 2.53 9.50 5.55
C GLN A 143 2.32 9.55 4.03
N THR A 144 2.11 10.73 3.45
CA THR A 144 2.00 10.89 1.99
C THR A 144 3.24 10.38 1.26
N LYS A 145 4.45 10.72 1.73
CA LYS A 145 5.71 10.22 1.15
C LYS A 145 5.79 8.71 1.20
N PHE A 146 5.44 8.13 2.35
CA PHE A 146 5.42 6.69 2.54
C PHE A 146 4.41 6.01 1.61
N CYS A 147 3.18 6.50 1.54
CA CYS A 147 2.15 5.97 0.66
C CYS A 147 2.56 6.03 -0.81
N MET A 148 3.17 7.13 -1.25
CA MET A 148 3.69 7.24 -2.62
C MET A 148 4.81 6.25 -2.90
N LEU A 149 5.73 6.05 -1.94
CA LEU A 149 6.78 5.04 -2.09
C LEU A 149 6.18 3.64 -2.21
N VAL A 150 5.25 3.29 -1.31
CA VAL A 150 4.54 2.01 -1.36
C VAL A 150 3.86 1.86 -2.72
N ALA A 151 3.08 2.85 -3.17
CA ALA A 151 2.40 2.81 -4.46
C ALA A 151 3.37 2.64 -5.64
N ILE A 152 4.54 3.28 -5.63
CA ILE A 152 5.58 3.10 -6.66
C ILE A 152 6.12 1.66 -6.64
N CYS A 153 6.42 1.13 -5.45
CA CYS A 153 6.85 -0.25 -5.29
C CYS A 153 5.77 -1.25 -5.74
N GLU A 154 4.50 -0.97 -5.48
CA GLU A 154 3.35 -1.73 -5.95
C GLU A 154 3.29 -1.81 -7.47
N VAL A 155 3.35 -0.65 -8.12
CA VAL A 155 3.34 -0.57 -9.58
C VAL A 155 4.55 -1.31 -10.18
N ALA A 156 5.74 -1.16 -9.60
CA ALA A 156 6.95 -1.83 -10.08
C ALA A 156 6.82 -3.37 -10.00
N ILE A 157 6.27 -3.88 -8.90
CA ILE A 157 6.01 -5.32 -8.71
C ILE A 157 4.98 -5.81 -9.74
N LEU A 158 3.88 -5.08 -9.94
CA LEU A 158 2.85 -5.43 -10.92
C LEU A 158 3.41 -5.47 -12.36
N VAL A 159 4.18 -4.46 -12.76
CA VAL A 159 4.84 -4.41 -14.08
C VAL A 159 5.81 -5.58 -14.26
N THR A 160 6.55 -5.92 -13.20
CA THR A 160 7.48 -7.07 -13.23
C THR A 160 6.71 -8.37 -13.46
N MET A 161 5.60 -8.58 -12.75
CA MET A 161 4.76 -9.76 -12.97
C MET A 161 4.19 -9.85 -14.38
N MET A 162 3.62 -8.76 -14.89
CA MET A 162 3.10 -8.71 -16.26
C MET A 162 4.19 -9.08 -17.27
N SER A 163 5.42 -8.62 -17.05
CA SER A 163 6.56 -8.92 -17.90
C SER A 163 6.96 -10.40 -17.86
N ILE A 164 6.93 -11.01 -16.68
CA ILE A 164 7.19 -12.45 -16.50
C ILE A 164 6.12 -13.25 -17.20
N ASP A 165 4.86 -12.89 -16.97
CA ASP A 165 3.70 -13.57 -17.52
C ASP A 165 3.74 -13.51 -19.05
N LEU A 166 3.97 -12.32 -19.63
CA LEU A 166 4.13 -12.16 -21.07
C LEU A 166 5.29 -13.00 -21.63
N SER A 167 6.39 -13.10 -20.88
CA SER A 167 7.55 -13.89 -21.29
C SER A 167 7.28 -15.39 -21.28
N MET A 168 6.46 -15.88 -20.34
CA MET A 168 6.02 -17.28 -20.29
C MET A 168 5.11 -17.61 -21.48
N VAL A 169 4.11 -16.76 -21.76
CA VAL A 169 3.21 -16.93 -22.93
C VAL A 169 3.98 -16.91 -24.24
N ALA A 170 5.03 -16.09 -24.34
CA ALA A 170 5.89 -16.02 -25.52
C ALA A 170 6.83 -17.24 -25.70
N ASN A 171 6.72 -18.28 -24.85
CA ASN A 171 7.59 -19.47 -24.81
C ASN A 171 9.09 -19.13 -24.76
N ARG A 172 9.47 -17.98 -24.19
CA ARG A 172 10.88 -17.54 -24.14
C ARG A 172 11.62 -18.00 -22.89
N ILE A 173 10.91 -18.53 -21.89
CA ILE A 173 11.49 -18.88 -20.60
C ILE A 173 10.92 -20.20 -20.09
N GLU A 174 11.73 -21.26 -20.12
CA GLU A 174 11.41 -22.56 -19.51
C GLU A 174 11.94 -22.69 -18.07
N SER A 175 12.64 -21.66 -17.54
CA SER A 175 13.34 -21.73 -16.26
C SER A 175 12.60 -21.06 -15.09
N PHE A 176 12.91 -21.46 -13.86
CA PHE A 176 12.45 -20.81 -12.63
C PHE A 176 13.06 -19.41 -12.38
N THR A 177 13.94 -18.93 -13.26
CA THR A 177 14.67 -17.65 -13.10
C THR A 177 13.75 -16.43 -12.90
N PRO A 178 12.65 -16.24 -13.66
CA PRO A 178 11.79 -15.07 -13.51
C PRO A 178 11.11 -15.01 -12.15
N LEU A 179 10.72 -16.19 -11.65
CA LEU A 179 10.12 -16.31 -10.33
C LEU A 179 11.11 -15.97 -9.22
N ILE A 180 12.35 -16.48 -9.29
CA ILE A 180 13.37 -16.17 -8.29
C ILE A 180 13.65 -14.67 -8.26
N LEU A 181 13.73 -14.05 -9.45
CA LEU A 181 13.92 -12.60 -9.57
C LEU A 181 12.75 -11.82 -8.96
N TYR A 182 11.52 -12.26 -9.21
CA TYR A 182 10.31 -11.70 -8.62
C TYR A 182 10.32 -11.77 -7.09
N LEU A 183 10.58 -12.95 -6.52
CA LEU A 183 10.65 -13.13 -5.06
C LEU A 183 11.77 -12.32 -4.43
N ALA A 184 12.93 -12.21 -5.10
CA ALA A 184 14.04 -11.38 -4.64
C ALA A 184 13.68 -9.88 -4.66
N LEU A 185 12.98 -9.41 -5.70
CA LEU A 185 12.50 -8.04 -5.79
C LEU A 185 11.48 -7.72 -4.70
N GLU A 186 10.50 -8.60 -4.49
CA GLU A 186 9.52 -8.48 -3.41
C GLU A 186 10.23 -8.40 -2.06
N ALA A 187 11.22 -9.27 -1.84
CA ALA A 187 12.02 -9.25 -0.62
C ALA A 187 12.79 -7.95 -0.41
N ALA A 188 13.43 -7.43 -1.46
CA ALA A 188 14.13 -6.17 -1.40
C ALA A 188 13.17 -5.02 -1.06
N VAL A 189 12.01 -4.96 -1.71
CA VAL A 189 10.96 -3.95 -1.46
C VAL A 189 10.46 -4.03 -0.01
N THR A 190 10.17 -5.23 0.49
CA THR A 190 9.74 -5.46 1.88
C THR A 190 10.77 -4.93 2.86
N VAL A 191 12.05 -5.25 2.67
CA VAL A 191 13.14 -4.78 3.53
C VAL A 191 13.22 -3.25 3.49
N ILE A 192 13.21 -2.64 2.31
CA ILE A 192 13.29 -1.18 2.14
C ILE A 192 12.13 -0.48 2.87
N ILE A 193 10.89 -0.94 2.64
CA ILE A 193 9.70 -0.38 3.29
C ILE A 193 9.78 -0.55 4.81
N SER A 194 10.17 -1.74 5.28
CA SER A 194 10.31 -2.03 6.71
C SER A 194 11.36 -1.13 7.37
N THR A 195 12.51 -0.94 6.72
CA THR A 195 13.56 -0.03 7.20
C THR A 195 13.03 1.41 7.29
N ILE A 196 12.33 1.90 6.28
CA ILE A 196 11.77 3.26 6.30
C ILE A 196 10.74 3.42 7.42
N VAL A 197 9.85 2.44 7.60
CA VAL A 197 8.87 2.45 8.69
C VAL A 197 9.58 2.50 10.04
N CYS A 198 10.48 1.55 10.30
CA CYS A 198 11.12 1.38 11.59
C CYS A 198 12.05 2.53 11.96
N PHE A 199 12.83 3.06 11.00
CA PHE A 199 13.89 4.02 11.30
C PHE A 199 13.53 5.48 11.00
N ILE A 200 12.52 5.74 10.16
CA ILE A 200 12.14 7.10 9.81
C ILE A 200 10.76 7.42 10.40
N PHE A 201 9.78 6.56 10.15
CA PHE A 201 8.40 6.89 10.40
C PHE A 201 7.98 6.70 11.86
N ILE A 202 8.31 5.56 12.48
CA ILE A 202 8.06 5.32 13.91
C ILE A 202 8.73 6.40 14.78
N PRO A 203 10.03 6.73 14.58
CA PRO A 203 10.67 7.80 15.34
C PRO A 203 10.03 9.17 15.10
N ALA A 204 9.61 9.48 13.87
CA ALA A 204 8.92 10.74 13.58
C ALA A 204 7.58 10.86 14.33
N LYS A 205 6.82 9.77 14.47
CA LYS A 205 5.61 9.73 15.29
C LYS A 205 5.92 9.87 16.78
N ALA A 206 6.92 9.17 17.28
CA ALA A 206 7.36 9.31 18.67
C ALA A 206 7.80 10.76 18.97
N ASN A 207 8.49 11.40 18.02
CA ASN A 207 8.88 12.80 18.09
C ASN A 207 7.65 13.72 18.13
N LEU A 208 6.60 13.47 17.33
CA LEU A 208 5.35 14.24 17.42
C LEU A 208 4.75 14.22 18.83
N GLN A 209 4.63 13.04 19.42
CA GLN A 209 4.08 12.90 20.77
C GLN A 209 4.98 13.62 21.79
N ALA A 210 6.29 13.44 21.67
CA ALA A 210 7.26 14.12 22.54
C ALA A 210 7.21 15.65 22.38
N GLN A 211 7.00 16.15 21.16
CA GLN A 211 6.84 17.58 20.89
C GLN A 211 5.65 18.13 21.62
N ILE A 212 4.48 17.48 21.55
CA ILE A 212 3.28 17.95 22.26
C ILE A 212 3.45 17.91 23.78
N THR A 213 3.98 16.81 24.30
CA THR A 213 4.17 16.66 25.75
C THR A 213 5.09 17.76 26.30
N ASN A 214 6.19 18.04 25.59
CA ASN A 214 7.19 19.02 26.02
C ASN A 214 7.01 20.40 25.38
N PHE A 215 5.91 20.61 24.64
CA PHE A 215 5.69 21.84 23.89
C PHE A 215 5.57 23.01 24.84
N THR A 216 6.29 24.10 24.56
CA THR A 216 6.03 25.40 25.20
C THR A 216 5.97 26.50 24.16
N VAL A 217 5.05 27.45 24.32
CA VAL A 217 4.92 28.62 23.43
C VAL A 217 6.22 29.42 23.41
N ALA A 218 6.89 29.53 24.56
CA ALA A 218 8.16 30.23 24.71
C ALA A 218 9.29 29.63 23.86
N SER A 219 9.31 28.31 23.67
CA SER A 219 10.33 27.60 22.88
C SER A 219 10.12 27.70 21.36
N ALA A 220 8.93 28.10 20.91
CA ALA A 220 8.61 28.17 19.50
C ALA A 220 9.41 29.28 18.78
N GLN A 221 9.95 28.92 17.62
CA GLN A 221 10.73 29.82 16.77
C GLN A 221 9.80 30.74 15.99
N CYS A 222 10.21 32.01 15.87
CA CYS A 222 9.51 33.00 15.06
C CYS A 222 10.48 33.50 13.98
N THR A 223 10.03 33.55 12.73
CA THR A 223 10.87 34.05 11.62
C THR A 223 11.14 35.55 11.77
N LEU A 224 10.13 36.31 12.17
CA LEU A 224 10.24 37.74 12.48
C LEU A 224 10.08 37.91 13.99
N GLN A 225 11.11 38.44 14.64
CA GLN A 225 11.10 38.55 16.10
C GLN A 225 10.07 39.56 16.61
N GLU A 226 9.71 40.56 15.80
CA GLU A 226 8.66 41.53 16.07
C GLU A 226 7.27 40.89 16.24
N ASP A 227 6.95 39.84 15.47
CA ASP A 227 5.68 39.11 15.57
C ASP A 227 5.54 38.36 16.89
N ARG A 228 6.66 37.99 17.53
CA ARG A 228 6.65 37.15 18.73
C ARG A 228 5.88 37.80 19.88
N ALA A 229 6.05 39.11 20.08
CA ALA A 229 5.35 39.84 21.14
C ALA A 229 3.84 39.83 20.89
N PHE A 230 3.42 40.16 19.67
CA PHE A 230 2.02 40.18 19.27
C PHE A 230 1.34 38.82 19.42
N ILE A 231 2.00 37.73 18.95
CA ILE A 231 1.45 36.38 19.03
C ILE A 231 1.28 35.95 20.49
N ARG A 232 2.31 36.15 21.32
CA ARG A 232 2.28 35.73 22.73
C ARG A 232 1.26 36.52 23.54
N GLU A 233 1.16 37.83 23.29
CA GLU A 233 0.13 38.68 23.90
C GLU A 233 -1.28 38.21 23.48
N SER A 234 -1.47 37.87 22.21
CA SER A 234 -2.74 37.35 21.71
C SER A 234 -3.11 36.03 22.37
N ILE A 235 -2.19 35.06 22.46
CA ILE A 235 -2.42 33.77 23.15
C ILE A 235 -2.76 34.00 24.62
N THR A 236 -2.00 34.87 25.30
CA THR A 236 -2.24 35.24 26.71
C THR A 236 -3.62 35.88 26.88
N LYS A 237 -4.00 36.79 25.99
CA LYS A 237 -5.33 37.42 26.00
C LYS A 237 -6.46 36.41 25.76
N TRP A 238 -6.20 35.35 25.00
CA TRP A 238 -7.21 34.34 24.65
C TRP A 238 -7.41 33.29 25.73
N TYR A 239 -6.32 32.85 26.37
CA TYR A 239 -6.33 31.72 27.30
C TYR A 239 -6.05 32.12 28.76
N GLY A 240 -5.73 33.39 29.02
CA GLY A 240 -5.28 33.91 30.32
C GLY A 240 -3.76 33.86 30.50
N SER A 241 -3.11 32.82 29.98
CA SER A 241 -1.65 32.66 29.97
C SER A 241 -1.22 31.66 28.89
N GLU A 242 0.06 31.70 28.51
CA GLU A 242 0.65 30.69 27.62
C GLU A 242 0.56 29.28 28.22
N ALA A 243 0.78 29.14 29.53
CA ALA A 243 0.71 27.86 30.22
C ALA A 243 -0.71 27.24 30.18
N GLN A 244 -1.75 28.06 30.33
CA GLN A 244 -3.14 27.60 30.20
C GLN A 244 -3.48 27.13 28.79
N PHE A 245 -2.96 27.81 27.75
CA PHE A 245 -3.08 27.32 26.38
C PHE A 245 -2.36 25.97 26.19
N GLU A 246 -1.13 25.83 26.70
CA GLU A 246 -0.37 24.58 26.60
C GLU A 246 -1.07 23.42 27.32
N GLU A 247 -1.61 23.66 28.51
CA GLU A 247 -2.42 22.68 29.25
C GLU A 247 -3.68 22.31 28.48
N ASN A 248 -4.40 23.31 27.94
CA ASN A 248 -5.58 23.08 27.12
C ASN A 248 -5.26 22.25 25.87
N LEU A 249 -4.15 22.54 25.19
CA LEU A 249 -3.68 21.78 24.03
C LEU A 249 -3.37 20.33 24.40
N ARG A 250 -2.65 20.09 25.50
CA ARG A 250 -2.31 18.73 25.97
C ARG A 250 -3.57 17.96 26.39
N ALA A 251 -4.51 18.62 27.07
CA ALA A 251 -5.75 18.01 27.53
C ALA A 251 -6.64 17.52 26.37
N HIS A 252 -6.67 18.25 25.26
CA HIS A 252 -7.46 17.90 24.08
C HIS A 252 -6.65 17.20 22.98
N TRP A 253 -5.37 16.90 23.23
CA TRP A 253 -4.51 16.31 22.20
C TRP A 253 -5.04 14.98 21.69
N ASP A 254 -5.59 14.13 22.56
CA ASP A 254 -6.12 12.82 22.14
C ASP A 254 -7.30 12.96 21.18
N GLU A 255 -8.15 13.98 21.38
CA GLU A 255 -9.26 14.32 20.47
C GLU A 255 -8.73 14.86 19.14
N ILE A 256 -7.79 15.80 19.18
CA ILE A 256 -7.13 16.38 17.99
C ILE A 256 -6.32 15.33 17.22
N ALA A 257 -5.70 14.38 17.91
CA ALA A 257 -4.95 13.29 17.29
C ALA A 257 -5.91 12.26 16.70
N SER A 258 -7.11 12.07 17.26
CA SER A 258 -8.12 11.15 16.73
C SER A 258 -8.71 11.60 15.39
N THR A 259 -8.68 12.91 15.10
CA THR A 259 -9.09 13.49 13.83
C THR A 259 -7.99 13.47 12.77
N GLN A 260 -6.81 12.92 13.08
CA GLN A 260 -5.83 12.58 12.06
C GLN A 260 -6.53 11.72 11.01
N MET A 261 -6.67 12.24 9.78
CA MET A 261 -7.27 11.45 8.73
C MET A 261 -6.35 10.26 8.48
N PRO A 262 -6.81 9.03 8.73
CA PRO A 262 -6.09 7.91 8.22
C PRO A 262 -6.42 7.90 6.73
N ILE A 263 -5.56 8.51 5.91
CA ILE A 263 -5.81 8.54 4.46
C ILE A 263 -5.92 7.11 3.91
N TRP A 264 -5.43 6.10 4.65
CA TRP A 264 -5.37 4.70 4.23
C TRP A 264 -5.65 3.65 5.31
N THR A 265 -6.12 3.99 6.52
CA THR A 265 -6.78 2.88 7.24
C THR A 265 -8.03 2.61 6.45
N LEU A 266 -8.18 1.37 5.98
CA LEU A 266 -9.47 0.86 5.58
C LEU A 266 -10.38 1.11 6.78
N SER A 267 -11.13 2.22 6.76
CA SER A 267 -12.17 2.48 7.73
C SER A 267 -13.06 1.24 7.73
N LYS A 268 -13.82 0.96 8.81
CA LYS A 268 -14.76 -0.18 8.77
C LYS A 268 -15.60 -0.18 7.49
N ARG A 269 -15.98 1.01 7.00
CA ARG A 269 -16.64 1.22 5.70
C ARG A 269 -15.75 0.92 4.50
N GLY A 270 -14.49 1.34 4.50
CA GLY A 270 -13.49 0.97 3.48
C GLY A 270 -13.31 -0.54 3.39
N VAL A 271 -13.15 -1.24 4.52
CA VAL A 271 -13.14 -2.72 4.56
C VAL A 271 -14.44 -3.28 3.97
N TYR A 272 -15.60 -2.76 4.35
CA TYR A 272 -16.88 -3.24 3.79
C TYR A 272 -17.01 -2.97 2.29
N ILE A 273 -16.62 -1.81 1.79
CA ILE A 273 -16.66 -1.47 0.35
C ILE A 273 -15.69 -2.37 -0.44
N VAL A 274 -14.55 -2.69 0.16
CA VAL A 274 -13.53 -3.58 -0.38
C VAL A 274 -13.96 -5.05 -0.29
N VAL A 275 -14.69 -5.49 0.74
CA VAL A 275 -15.04 -6.90 0.97
C VAL A 275 -16.44 -7.27 0.44
N ALA A 276 -17.41 -6.34 0.43
CA ALA A 276 -18.81 -6.61 0.09
C ALA A 276 -19.07 -7.06 -1.35
N PRO A 277 -18.43 -6.48 -2.39
CA PRO A 277 -18.59 -6.99 -3.77
C PRO A 277 -18.11 -8.44 -3.93
N PHE A 278 -17.21 -8.88 -3.06
CA PHE A 278 -16.60 -10.22 -3.11
C PHE A 278 -17.41 -11.25 -2.34
N LEU A 279 -17.99 -10.86 -1.21
CA LEU A 279 -19.06 -11.65 -0.58
C LEU A 279 -20.23 -11.81 -1.57
N ALA A 280 -20.61 -10.74 -2.29
CA ALA A 280 -21.65 -10.78 -3.29
C ALA A 280 -21.30 -11.61 -4.54
N TYR A 281 -20.02 -11.70 -4.94
CA TYR A 281 -19.56 -12.51 -6.08
C TYR A 281 -19.36 -13.99 -5.70
N GLY A 282 -18.77 -14.23 -4.54
CA GLY A 282 -18.31 -15.54 -4.14
C GLY A 282 -19.35 -16.40 -3.44
N ILE A 283 -20.30 -15.80 -2.72
CA ILE A 283 -21.40 -16.54 -2.10
C ILE A 283 -22.30 -17.20 -3.17
N PRO A 284 -22.67 -16.53 -4.29
CA PRO A 284 -23.40 -17.18 -5.37
C PRO A 284 -22.59 -18.25 -6.12
N GLY A 285 -21.28 -18.03 -6.36
CA GLY A 285 -20.41 -19.04 -6.99
C GLY A 285 -20.24 -20.29 -6.13
N LEU A 286 -20.15 -20.12 -4.82
CA LEU A 286 -20.13 -21.21 -3.84
C LEU A 286 -21.50 -21.90 -3.74
N ALA A 287 -22.59 -21.12 -3.66
CA ALA A 287 -23.95 -21.64 -3.58
C ALA A 287 -24.33 -22.43 -4.84
N PHE A 288 -23.97 -21.96 -6.03
CA PHE A 288 -24.18 -22.67 -7.30
C PHE A 288 -23.35 -23.96 -7.39
N SER A 289 -22.10 -23.93 -6.91
CA SER A 289 -21.25 -25.13 -6.83
C SER A 289 -21.79 -26.17 -5.85
N LEU A 290 -22.50 -25.74 -4.82
CA LEU A 290 -23.11 -26.58 -3.79
C LEU A 290 -24.54 -27.03 -4.14
N SER A 291 -25.28 -26.29 -4.98
CA SER A 291 -26.67 -26.59 -5.34
C SER A 291 -26.84 -27.33 -6.66
N ALA A 292 -25.74 -27.63 -7.37
CA ALA A 292 -25.78 -28.45 -8.57
C ALA A 292 -25.99 -29.93 -8.20
N ASP A 293 -27.20 -30.28 -7.80
CA ASP A 293 -27.64 -31.66 -7.62
C ASP A 293 -27.65 -32.37 -8.99
N GLY A 294 -26.58 -33.11 -9.31
CA GLY A 294 -26.69 -34.19 -10.32
C GLY A 294 -25.62 -34.35 -11.39
N LEU A 295 -24.42 -33.75 -11.33
CA LEU A 295 -23.34 -34.13 -12.24
C LEU A 295 -22.07 -34.49 -11.48
N HIS A 296 -21.46 -35.58 -11.94
CA HIS A 296 -20.17 -36.18 -11.57
C HIS A 296 -19.27 -35.31 -10.69
N PRO A 297 -18.53 -35.89 -9.71
CA PRO A 297 -17.59 -35.14 -8.88
C PRO A 297 -16.71 -34.30 -9.79
N VAL A 298 -17.05 -33.03 -9.95
CA VAL A 298 -16.25 -32.10 -10.73
C VAL A 298 -14.97 -32.06 -9.92
N PRO A 299 -13.83 -32.58 -10.40
CA PRO A 299 -12.60 -32.74 -9.60
C PRO A 299 -11.99 -31.38 -9.19
N GLN A 300 -12.74 -30.31 -9.38
CA GLN A 300 -12.39 -28.91 -9.46
C GLN A 300 -13.43 -28.02 -8.75
N TRP A 301 -14.38 -28.56 -7.95
CA TRP A 301 -15.28 -27.72 -7.13
C TRP A 301 -14.53 -26.80 -6.16
N TRP A 302 -13.30 -27.18 -5.81
CA TRP A 302 -12.37 -26.36 -5.05
C TRP A 302 -11.79 -25.21 -5.87
N ILE A 303 -11.90 -25.18 -7.20
CA ILE A 303 -11.39 -24.10 -8.07
C ILE A 303 -12.19 -22.81 -7.87
N PRO A 304 -13.53 -22.79 -7.93
CA PRO A 304 -14.31 -21.60 -7.58
C PRO A 304 -14.13 -21.18 -6.12
N LEU A 305 -14.07 -22.12 -5.17
CA LEU A 305 -13.80 -21.83 -3.76
C LEU A 305 -12.38 -21.27 -3.56
N ARG A 306 -11.39 -21.79 -4.28
CA ARG A 306 -10.00 -21.31 -4.33
C ARG A 306 -9.92 -19.96 -5.00
N ASP A 307 -10.61 -19.73 -6.12
CA ASP A 307 -10.60 -18.45 -6.83
C ASP A 307 -11.35 -17.40 -6.00
N MET A 308 -12.40 -17.79 -5.27
CA MET A 308 -13.05 -16.93 -4.27
C MET A 308 -12.17 -16.71 -3.03
N LEU A 309 -11.48 -17.73 -2.52
CA LEU A 309 -10.53 -17.57 -1.41
C LEU A 309 -9.39 -16.66 -1.85
N ILE A 310 -8.77 -16.93 -2.99
CA ILE A 310 -7.73 -16.13 -3.64
C ILE A 310 -8.25 -14.71 -3.82
N LEU A 311 -9.45 -14.48 -4.34
CA LEU A 311 -10.04 -13.15 -4.56
C LEU A 311 -10.43 -12.44 -3.24
N THR A 312 -10.87 -13.15 -2.21
CA THR A 312 -11.14 -12.60 -0.87
C THR A 312 -9.84 -12.27 -0.13
N ILE A 313 -8.80 -13.07 -0.39
CA ILE A 313 -7.41 -12.87 0.01
C ILE A 313 -6.74 -11.79 -0.87
N MET A 314 -7.27 -11.51 -2.09
CA MET A 314 -6.83 -10.46 -3.02
C MET A 314 -7.08 -9.05 -2.57
N LEU A 315 -7.99 -8.87 -1.63
CA LEU A 315 -8.30 -7.56 -1.08
C LEU A 315 -7.84 -7.34 0.36
N GLY A 316 -7.21 -8.35 0.97
CA GLY A 316 -6.54 -8.22 2.28
C GLY A 316 -5.15 -7.56 2.24
N CYS A 317 -4.69 -7.17 1.04
CA CYS A 317 -3.30 -6.90 0.67
C CYS A 317 -2.49 -8.20 0.44
N ARG A 318 -2.07 -8.41 -0.82
CA ARG A 318 -0.87 -9.13 -1.29
C ARG A 318 -0.55 -10.59 -1.00
N THR A 319 -1.29 -11.31 -0.17
CA THR A 319 -1.27 -12.79 -0.18
C THR A 319 -1.58 -13.49 -1.56
N PRO A 320 -2.21 -12.86 -2.60
CA PRO A 320 -2.51 -13.50 -3.90
C PRO A 320 -1.35 -13.64 -4.87
N LEU A 321 -0.35 -12.75 -4.82
CA LEU A 321 0.81 -12.85 -5.70
C LEU A 321 1.57 -14.12 -5.40
N ILE A 322 1.78 -14.30 -4.10
CA ILE A 322 2.24 -15.46 -3.38
C ILE A 322 1.42 -16.72 -3.73
N ALA A 323 0.09 -16.66 -3.73
CA ALA A 323 -0.76 -17.80 -4.10
C ALA A 323 -0.76 -18.11 -5.62
N ASN A 324 -0.71 -17.11 -6.50
CA ASN A 324 -0.65 -17.25 -7.96
C ASN A 324 0.73 -17.81 -8.38
N VAL A 325 1.81 -17.28 -7.80
CA VAL A 325 3.15 -17.84 -7.88
C VAL A 325 3.16 -19.30 -7.41
N ALA A 326 2.56 -19.58 -6.25
CA ALA A 326 2.49 -20.95 -5.73
C ALA A 326 1.64 -21.88 -6.61
N TYR A 327 0.61 -21.36 -7.27
CA TYR A 327 -0.22 -22.10 -8.24
C TYR A 327 0.52 -22.36 -9.57
N LYS A 328 1.21 -21.37 -10.14
CA LYS A 328 2.06 -21.56 -11.33
C LYS A 328 3.20 -22.53 -11.05
N LEU A 329 3.80 -22.44 -9.85
CA LEU A 329 4.77 -23.41 -9.33
C LEU A 329 4.16 -24.80 -9.16
N TYR A 330 2.92 -24.91 -8.70
CA TYR A 330 2.20 -26.17 -8.59
C TYR A 330 1.94 -26.79 -9.97
N ALA A 331 1.52 -26.00 -10.96
CA ALA A 331 1.27 -26.46 -12.33
C ALA A 331 2.55 -26.93 -13.04
N ILE A 332 3.69 -26.24 -12.82
CA ILE A 332 5.00 -26.63 -13.36
C ILE A 332 5.58 -27.87 -12.66
N ASN A 333 5.27 -28.08 -11.37
CA ASN A 333 5.93 -29.08 -10.51
C ASN A 333 5.12 -30.37 -10.29
N THR A 334 4.07 -30.62 -11.07
CA THR A 334 3.31 -31.90 -11.04
C THR A 334 4.16 -33.12 -11.40
N SER A 335 5.39 -32.95 -11.91
CA SER A 335 6.25 -34.07 -12.35
C SER A 335 7.33 -34.55 -11.36
N ARG A 336 7.69 -33.84 -10.26
CA ARG A 336 8.84 -34.24 -9.40
C ARG A 336 8.67 -34.02 -7.89
N SER A 337 8.69 -35.15 -7.14
CA SER A 337 8.86 -35.34 -5.68
C SER A 337 7.94 -34.56 -4.69
N ARG A 338 7.72 -35.11 -3.49
CA ARG A 338 6.74 -34.58 -2.49
C ARG A 338 7.31 -33.57 -1.49
N LEU A 339 8.63 -33.52 -1.27
CA LEU A 339 9.22 -32.78 -0.14
C LEU A 339 9.60 -31.31 -0.44
N SER A 340 9.57 -30.86 -1.70
CA SER A 340 9.85 -29.45 -2.05
C SER A 340 8.63 -28.52 -1.95
N ARG A 341 7.41 -29.08 -1.93
CA ARG A 341 6.15 -28.33 -2.02
C ARG A 341 5.77 -27.61 -0.73
N LEU A 342 5.79 -28.32 0.39
CA LEU A 342 5.39 -27.77 1.69
C LEU A 342 6.27 -26.58 2.09
N VAL A 343 7.59 -26.72 1.90
CA VAL A 343 8.57 -25.68 2.26
C VAL A 343 8.38 -24.42 1.43
N LEU A 344 8.17 -24.57 0.12
CA LEU A 344 7.90 -23.46 -0.78
C LEU A 344 6.63 -22.70 -0.37
N TYR A 345 5.53 -23.41 -0.07
CA TYR A 345 4.31 -22.78 0.44
C TYR A 345 4.54 -22.05 1.75
N THR A 346 5.28 -22.64 2.69
CA THR A 346 5.59 -22.02 3.98
C THR A 346 6.41 -20.74 3.80
N VAL A 347 7.41 -20.75 2.92
CA VAL A 347 8.26 -19.58 2.61
C VAL A 347 7.42 -18.45 2.00
N ILE A 348 6.58 -18.80 1.03
CA ILE A 348 5.68 -17.88 0.33
C ILE A 348 4.69 -17.24 1.30
N VAL A 349 3.99 -18.04 2.11
CA VAL A 349 3.03 -17.56 3.11
C VAL A 349 3.70 -16.71 4.20
N ALA A 350 4.88 -17.13 4.68
CA ALA A 350 5.63 -16.36 5.67
C ALA A 350 6.04 -14.98 5.14
N PHE A 351 6.33 -14.86 3.84
CA PHE A 351 6.68 -13.58 3.21
C PHE A 351 5.50 -12.61 3.14
N GLY A 352 4.34 -13.11 2.71
CA GLY A 352 3.12 -12.33 2.64
C GLY A 352 2.74 -11.82 4.02
N LEU A 353 2.78 -12.70 5.03
CA LEU A 353 2.49 -12.32 6.41
C LEU A 353 3.49 -11.31 6.97
N ALA A 354 4.79 -11.42 6.67
CA ALA A 354 5.80 -10.47 7.11
C ALA A 354 5.62 -9.09 6.45
N TYR A 355 5.33 -9.06 5.14
CA TYR A 355 5.07 -7.83 4.41
C TYR A 355 3.77 -7.14 4.86
N ASP A 356 2.69 -7.91 4.99
CA ASP A 356 1.41 -7.41 5.49
C ASP A 356 1.54 -6.93 6.93
N ALA A 357 2.32 -7.61 7.77
CA ALA A 357 2.66 -7.11 9.10
C ALA A 357 3.43 -5.78 9.03
N THR A 358 4.39 -5.62 8.11
CA THR A 358 5.11 -4.35 7.91
C THR A 358 4.16 -3.23 7.46
N LEU A 359 3.23 -3.52 6.54
CA LEU A 359 2.25 -2.54 6.06
C LEU A 359 1.19 -2.22 7.11
N VAL A 360 0.74 -3.19 7.89
CA VAL A 360 -0.24 -2.98 8.95
C VAL A 360 0.40 -2.22 10.12
N VAL A 361 1.61 -2.60 10.53
CA VAL A 361 2.37 -1.89 11.58
C VAL A 361 2.83 -0.51 11.10
N GLY A 362 3.29 -0.41 9.86
CA GLY A 362 3.79 0.84 9.27
C GLY A 362 2.73 1.78 8.70
N GLY A 363 1.55 1.27 8.38
CA GLY A 363 0.50 1.98 7.63
C GLY A 363 -0.85 2.09 8.33
N GLY A 364 -1.15 1.32 9.39
CA GLY A 364 -2.51 1.34 9.97
C GLY A 364 -2.65 1.07 11.48
N ALA A 365 -2.32 -0.11 11.99
CA ALA A 365 -2.73 -0.52 13.34
C ALA A 365 -1.93 0.15 14.46
N ALA A 366 -0.60 0.26 14.34
CA ALA A 366 0.22 0.98 15.32
C ALA A 366 0.08 2.51 15.21
N LEU A 367 -0.55 2.98 14.13
CA LEU A 367 -0.69 4.39 13.83
C LEU A 367 -1.91 5.04 14.46
N PHE A 368 -3.06 4.34 14.53
CA PHE A 368 -4.36 5.01 14.72
C PHE A 368 -5.22 4.48 15.87
N SER A 369 -4.72 3.52 16.67
CA SER A 369 -5.41 3.12 17.88
C SER A 369 -5.02 4.04 19.05
N ASN A 370 -5.90 4.99 19.39
CA ASN A 370 -5.86 5.69 20.68
C ASN A 370 -6.11 4.73 21.86
N THR A 371 -6.66 3.55 21.58
CA THR A 371 -6.93 2.48 22.56
C THR A 371 -5.65 1.75 23.00
N THR A 372 -4.53 1.95 22.31
CA THR A 372 -3.20 1.42 22.69
C THR A 372 -2.44 2.33 23.67
N ARG A 373 -3.17 3.15 24.45
CA ARG A 373 -2.63 3.90 25.59
C ARG A 373 -2.02 2.94 26.63
N ASP A 374 -2.62 1.75 26.76
CA ASP A 374 -1.93 0.59 27.30
C ASP A 374 -1.03 0.05 26.21
N GLN A 375 0.22 0.49 26.26
CA GLN A 375 1.33 0.03 25.46
C GLN A 375 1.14 -1.46 25.12
N ILE A 376 0.94 -1.80 23.84
CA ILE A 376 1.70 -2.95 23.36
C ILE A 376 3.14 -2.49 23.56
N LYS A 377 3.71 -2.83 24.72
CA LYS A 377 5.15 -2.82 24.95
C LYS A 377 5.64 -3.87 23.98
N ILE A 378 5.78 -3.43 22.75
CA ILE A 378 6.44 -4.11 21.67
C ILE A 378 7.89 -4.21 22.19
N PRO A 379 8.31 -5.34 22.82
CA PRO A 379 9.65 -5.43 23.40
C PRO A 379 10.70 -5.21 22.33
N GLU A 380 11.58 -4.22 22.48
CA GLU A 380 12.76 -4.15 21.61
C GLU A 380 13.47 -5.52 21.59
N PRO A 381 13.81 -6.09 20.41
CA PRO A 381 13.96 -5.43 19.11
C PRO A 381 13.04 -6.04 18.03
N TYR A 382 12.05 -5.29 17.53
CA TYR A 382 11.14 -5.75 16.46
C TYR A 382 11.78 -5.84 15.08
N GLY A 383 13.02 -5.38 14.94
CA GLY A 383 13.80 -5.66 13.73
C GLY A 383 13.84 -7.15 13.40
N TRP A 384 13.89 -8.02 14.42
CA TRP A 384 13.98 -9.47 14.20
C TRP A 384 12.70 -10.11 13.68
N VAL A 385 11.51 -9.60 14.04
CA VAL A 385 10.24 -10.16 13.54
C VAL A 385 10.13 -10.04 12.02
N PHE A 386 10.76 -9.01 11.44
CA PHE A 386 10.82 -8.80 10.00
C PHE A 386 12.08 -9.39 9.34
N VAL A 387 13.22 -9.40 10.04
CA VAL A 387 14.49 -9.92 9.53
C VAL A 387 14.52 -11.45 9.48
N ILE A 388 13.95 -12.13 10.48
CA ILE A 388 13.99 -13.60 10.57
C ILE A 388 13.31 -14.24 9.35
N PRO A 389 12.06 -13.90 8.97
CA PRO A 389 11.43 -14.48 7.79
C PRO A 389 12.25 -14.24 6.51
N VAL A 390 12.77 -13.03 6.31
CA VAL A 390 13.58 -12.67 5.13
C VAL A 390 14.86 -13.50 5.06
N VAL A 391 15.58 -13.67 6.17
CA VAL A 391 16.81 -14.48 6.22
C VAL A 391 16.51 -15.94 5.90
N PHE A 392 15.45 -16.53 6.46
CA PHE A 392 15.05 -17.90 6.14
C PHE A 392 14.71 -18.08 4.66
N VAL A 393 14.08 -17.10 4.03
CA VAL A 393 13.76 -17.11 2.60
C VAL A 393 15.01 -17.01 1.74
N LEU A 394 15.93 -16.09 2.05
CA LEU A 394 17.19 -15.94 1.30
C LEU A 394 18.03 -17.22 1.37
N VAL A 395 18.12 -17.84 2.55
CA VAL A 395 18.79 -19.13 2.73
C VAL A 395 18.10 -20.22 1.91
N TYR A 396 16.77 -20.27 1.88
CA TYR A 396 16.03 -21.24 1.09
C TYR A 396 16.21 -21.05 -0.42
N LEU A 397 16.14 -19.81 -0.91
CA LEU A 397 16.39 -19.48 -2.32
C LEU A 397 17.80 -19.90 -2.73
N TYR A 398 18.80 -19.65 -1.88
CA TYR A 398 20.17 -20.10 -2.09
C TYR A 398 20.30 -21.63 -2.17
N ILE A 399 19.68 -22.37 -1.24
CA ILE A 399 19.68 -23.85 -1.24
C ILE A 399 18.97 -24.40 -2.49
N THR A 400 17.87 -23.80 -2.89
CA THR A 400 17.09 -24.24 -4.07
C THR A 400 17.85 -23.98 -5.36
N TYR A 401 18.46 -22.79 -5.49
CA TYR A 401 19.30 -22.43 -6.63
C TYR A 401 20.50 -23.38 -6.77
N THR A 402 21.26 -23.60 -5.69
CA THR A 402 22.44 -24.47 -5.70
C THR A 402 22.11 -25.93 -6.02
N ARG A 403 20.97 -26.46 -5.53
CA ARG A 403 20.52 -27.80 -5.90
C ARG A 403 20.14 -27.90 -7.38
N HIS A 404 19.49 -26.87 -7.93
CA HIS A 404 19.11 -26.87 -9.34
C HIS A 404 20.34 -26.81 -10.26
N THR A 405 21.33 -25.97 -9.94
CA THR A 405 22.58 -25.88 -10.72
C THR A 405 23.37 -27.19 -10.71
N ASN A 406 23.41 -27.88 -9.57
CA ASN A 406 24.11 -29.17 -9.48
C ASN A 406 23.41 -30.25 -10.31
N LEU A 407 22.08 -30.32 -10.27
CA LEU A 407 21.31 -31.28 -11.09
C LEU A 407 21.53 -31.07 -12.59
N SER A 408 21.61 -29.81 -13.04
CA SER A 408 21.91 -29.53 -14.45
C SER A 408 23.33 -29.94 -14.86
N ILE A 409 24.30 -29.84 -13.95
CA ILE A 409 25.68 -30.29 -14.19
C ILE A 409 25.73 -31.81 -14.28
N ASP A 410 25.06 -32.52 -13.38
CA ASP A 410 25.04 -33.99 -13.37
C ASP A 410 24.35 -34.56 -14.62
N VAL A 411 23.24 -33.94 -15.07
CA VAL A 411 22.55 -34.35 -16.30
C VAL A 411 23.45 -34.09 -17.52
N ALA A 412 24.09 -32.91 -17.59
CA ALA A 412 25.02 -32.59 -18.68
C ALA A 412 26.22 -33.55 -18.73
N ALA A 413 26.79 -33.90 -17.57
CA ALA A 413 27.87 -34.88 -17.44
C ALA A 413 27.41 -36.29 -17.84
N ALA A 414 26.22 -36.72 -17.41
CA ALA A 414 25.66 -38.01 -17.80
C ALA A 414 25.42 -38.12 -19.32
N THR A 415 24.93 -37.05 -19.96
CA THR A 415 24.79 -37.01 -21.42
C THR A 415 26.12 -36.97 -22.16
N ALA A 416 27.18 -36.43 -21.57
CA ALA A 416 28.51 -36.41 -22.17
C ALA A 416 29.24 -37.77 -22.08
N VAL A 417 28.90 -38.60 -21.10
CA VAL A 417 29.51 -39.92 -20.88
C VAL A 417 28.72 -41.04 -21.58
N ALA A 418 27.49 -40.78 -22.04
CA ALA A 418 26.76 -41.74 -22.86
C ALA A 418 27.58 -42.05 -24.13
N PRO A 419 27.99 -43.31 -24.35
CA PRO A 419 28.79 -43.68 -25.52
C PRO A 419 28.00 -43.29 -26.78
N PRO A 420 28.65 -42.75 -27.82
CA PRO A 420 27.98 -42.41 -29.06
C PRO A 420 27.23 -43.65 -29.53
N GLU A 421 25.91 -43.57 -29.59
CA GLU A 421 25.08 -44.66 -30.08
C GLU A 421 25.67 -45.12 -31.41
N LEU A 422 26.11 -46.39 -31.45
CA LEU A 422 26.44 -47.04 -32.71
C LEU A 422 25.25 -46.80 -33.63
N SER A 423 25.47 -46.03 -34.68
CA SER A 423 24.54 -45.77 -35.76
C SER A 423 24.03 -47.12 -36.27
N LEU A 424 22.85 -47.52 -35.77
CA LEU A 424 22.13 -48.69 -36.23
C LEU A 424 21.86 -48.47 -37.71
N SER A 425 22.57 -49.28 -38.50
CA SER A 425 22.53 -49.38 -39.94
C SER A 425 21.12 -49.21 -40.50
N GLN A 426 21.01 -48.29 -41.46
CA GLN A 426 20.07 -48.31 -42.59
C GLN A 426 19.38 -49.67 -42.76
N GLN A 427 18.12 -49.73 -42.35
CA GLN A 427 17.24 -50.84 -42.66
C GLN A 427 16.66 -50.54 -44.05
N ASP A 428 17.14 -51.27 -45.04
CA ASP A 428 16.70 -51.19 -46.44
C ASP A 428 15.19 -51.40 -46.55
N THR A 429 14.49 -50.35 -47.00
CA THR A 429 13.11 -50.45 -47.49
C THR A 429 13.08 -51.24 -48.80
N PRO A 430 12.29 -52.33 -48.91
CA PRO A 430 12.15 -53.06 -50.16
C PRO A 430 11.30 -52.25 -51.15
N THR A 431 11.87 -52.10 -52.35
CA THR A 431 11.24 -51.55 -53.55
C THR A 431 10.09 -52.45 -54.00
N THR A 432 8.88 -51.89 -54.05
CA THR A 432 7.73 -52.50 -54.71
C THR A 432 7.93 -52.48 -56.22
N SER A 433 8.19 -53.65 -56.80
CA SER A 433 8.20 -53.88 -58.24
C SER A 433 6.78 -54.12 -58.77
N SER A 434 6.52 -53.51 -59.91
CA SER A 434 5.42 -53.76 -60.83
C SER A 434 5.37 -55.21 -61.32
N SER A 435 4.18 -55.81 -61.44
CA SER A 435 3.77 -56.53 -62.66
C SER A 435 2.29 -56.96 -62.64
N VAL A 436 1.66 -56.71 -63.81
CA VAL A 436 0.39 -57.19 -64.40
C VAL A 436 -0.92 -56.64 -63.85
#